data_AF-A0A2V6IZG1-F1
#
_entry.id   AF-A0A2V6IZG1-F1
#
_cell.length_a   1.000
_cell.length_b   1.000
_cell.length_c   1.000
_cell.angle_alpha   90.00
_cell.angle_beta   90.00
_cell.angle_gamma   90.00
#
_symmetry.space_group_name_H-M   'P 1'
#
loop_
_entity.id
_entity.type
_entity.pdbx_description
1 polymer ?
#
loop_
_entity_poly.entity_id
_entity_poly.type
_entity_poly.pdbx_seq_one_letter_code
_entity_poly.pdbx_strand_id
1 'polypeptide(L)' 'GSGEHVLGGHAVCAVGYNTTRRWFICRNSWGTSWGMRGYFTIPFAYLTDTDLSADFWTIRIVQ' A
#
# COMPACT_ATOMS: atom_id res chain seq x y z
N GLY A 1 -2.20 5.99 -16.71
CA GLY A 1 -1.94 6.28 -18.16
C GLY A 1 -3.23 6.12 -18.94
N SER A 2 -3.34 6.66 -20.16
CA SER A 2 -4.60 6.70 -20.96
C SER A 2 -5.18 5.34 -21.41
N GLY A 3 -4.67 4.23 -20.88
CA GLY A 3 -5.20 2.87 -21.05
C GLY A 3 -5.15 2.02 -19.78
N GLU A 4 -4.93 2.63 -18.61
CA GLU A 4 -5.08 1.91 -17.33
C GLU A 4 -6.56 1.89 -16.94
N HIS A 5 -7.03 0.72 -16.52
CA HIS A 5 -8.38 0.51 -16.02
C HIS A 5 -8.34 -0.11 -14.63
N VAL A 6 -9.30 0.25 -13.80
CA VAL A 6 -9.48 -0.38 -12.47
C VAL A 6 -9.85 -1.83 -12.68
N LEU A 7 -9.02 -2.75 -12.18
CA LEU A 7 -9.27 -4.20 -12.23
C LEU A 7 -9.99 -4.73 -10.99
N GLY A 8 -9.88 -4.02 -9.87
CA GLY A 8 -10.48 -4.42 -8.59
C GLY A 8 -9.80 -3.76 -7.40
N GLY A 9 -10.19 -4.18 -6.19
CA GLY A 9 -9.57 -3.77 -4.93
C GLY A 9 -8.54 -4.78 -4.43
N HIS A 10 -7.57 -4.31 -3.64
CA HIS A 10 -6.53 -5.14 -3.02
C HIS A 10 -6.21 -4.65 -1.61
N ALA A 11 -6.05 -5.58 -0.66
CA ALA A 11 -5.67 -5.27 0.71
C ALA A 11 -4.22 -5.67 0.97
N VAL A 12 -3.46 -4.77 1.57
CA VAL A 12 -2.02 -4.94 1.86
C VAL A 12 -1.68 -4.42 3.25
N CYS A 13 -0.49 -4.77 3.74
CA CYS A 13 -0.02 -4.33 5.04
C CYS A 13 1.00 -3.18 4.88
N ALA A 14 0.65 -1.98 5.36
CA ALA A 14 1.60 -0.89 5.50
C ALA A 14 2.56 -1.19 6.66
N VAL A 15 3.87 -1.16 6.38
CA VAL A 15 4.93 -1.56 7.33
C VAL A 15 5.97 -0.45 7.58
N GLY A 16 5.83 0.69 6.93
CA GLY A 16 6.72 1.84 7.12
C GLY A 16 6.35 3.00 6.20
N TYR A 17 7.09 4.10 6.31
CA TYR A 17 6.93 5.28 5.47
C TYR A 17 8.24 6.06 5.34
N ASN A 18 8.34 6.92 4.32
CA ASN A 18 9.43 7.88 4.17
C ASN A 18 8.83 9.26 3.90
N THR A 19 9.09 10.22 4.78
CA THR A 19 8.54 11.57 4.69
C THR A 19 9.22 12.42 3.63
N THR A 20 10.53 12.26 3.42
CA THR A 20 11.28 12.97 2.37
C THR A 20 10.77 12.60 0.98
N ARG A 21 10.53 11.31 0.75
CA ARG A 21 10.02 10.78 -0.54
C ARG A 21 8.49 10.76 -0.63
N ARG A 22 7.80 11.01 0.49
CA ARG A 22 6.33 11.02 0.61
C ARG A 22 5.66 9.74 0.13
N TRP A 23 6.13 8.60 0.63
CA TRP A 23 5.54 7.28 0.33
C TRP A 23 5.39 6.38 1.56
N PHE A 24 4.43 5.47 1.50
CA PHE A 24 4.32 4.32 2.39
C PHE A 24 5.05 3.14 1.79
N ILE A 25 5.55 2.25 2.64
CA ILE A 25 6.13 0.96 2.26
C ILE A 25 5.11 -0.11 2.64
N CYS A 26 4.68 -0.89 1.66
CA CYS A 26 3.67 -1.93 1.84
C CYS A 26 4.25 -3.30 1.53
N ARG A 27 3.91 -4.29 2.37
CA ARG A 27 4.18 -5.70 2.11
C ARG A 27 3.02 -6.29 1.32
N ASN A 28 3.32 -6.82 0.14
CA ASN A 28 2.35 -7.50 -0.72
C ASN A 28 2.27 -9.00 -0.41
N SER A 29 1.32 -9.70 -1.04
CA SER A 29 1.06 -11.14 -0.88
C SER A 29 1.32 -11.97 -2.14
N TRP A 30 2.01 -11.41 -3.15
CA TRP A 30 2.29 -12.08 -4.44
C TRP A 30 3.66 -12.78 -4.52
N GLY A 31 4.27 -13.08 -3.37
CA GLY A 31 5.57 -13.73 -3.29
C GLY A 31 6.78 -12.79 -3.42
N THR A 32 7.96 -13.32 -3.09
CA THR A 32 9.20 -12.53 -3.01
C THR A 32 9.84 -12.26 -4.37
N SER A 33 9.42 -12.95 -5.43
CA SER A 33 9.86 -12.66 -6.80
C SER A 33 9.23 -11.40 -7.39
N TRP A 34 8.15 -10.90 -6.79
CA TRP A 34 7.44 -9.71 -7.28
C TRP A 34 7.95 -8.42 -6.62
N GLY A 35 8.02 -7.33 -7.39
CA GLY A 35 8.34 -5.99 -6.89
C GLY A 35 9.70 -5.92 -6.18
N MET A 36 9.74 -5.23 -5.05
CA MET A 36 10.95 -5.06 -4.23
C MET A 36 11.08 -6.20 -3.21
N ARG A 37 11.27 -7.43 -3.67
CA ARG A 37 11.28 -8.65 -2.82
C ARG A 37 9.98 -8.87 -2.05
N GLY A 38 8.83 -8.67 -2.72
CA GLY A 38 7.49 -8.75 -2.13
C GLY A 38 6.96 -7.43 -1.57
N TYR A 39 7.70 -6.33 -1.71
CA TYR A 39 7.30 -5.00 -1.25
C TYR A 39 7.06 -4.04 -2.42
N PHE A 40 6.33 -2.97 -2.12
CA PHE A 40 6.16 -1.84 -3.03
C PHE A 40 5.93 -0.56 -2.22
N THR A 41 5.85 0.56 -2.94
CA THR A 41 5.59 1.86 -2.33
C THR A 41 4.29 2.44 -2.85
N ILE A 42 3.56 3.13 -1.98
CA ILE A 42 2.33 3.86 -2.31
C ILE A 42 2.56 5.33 -1.97
N PRO A 43 2.36 6.29 -2.89
CA PRO A 43 2.46 7.71 -2.57
C PRO A 43 1.50 8.10 -1.45
N PHE A 44 1.89 9.05 -0.59
CA PHE A 44 1.00 9.57 0.45
C PHE A 44 -0.34 10.03 -0.12
N ALA A 45 -0.31 10.76 -1.25
CA ALA A 45 -1.52 11.24 -1.91
C ALA A 45 -2.48 10.11 -2.32
N TYR A 46 -1.98 8.94 -2.72
CA TYR A 46 -2.81 7.81 -3.11
C TYR A 46 -3.49 7.18 -1.88
N LEU A 47 -2.74 6.97 -0.79
CA LEU A 47 -3.28 6.35 0.43
C LEU A 47 -4.16 7.29 1.27
N THR A 48 -4.14 8.59 0.99
CA THR A 48 -5.01 9.58 1.67
C THR A 48 -6.17 10.03 0.80
N ASP A 49 -6.27 9.53 -0.42
CA ASP A 49 -7.42 9.77 -1.30
C ASP A 49 -8.52 8.78 -0.97
N THR A 50 -9.71 9.30 -0.61
CA THR A 50 -10.87 8.53 -0.18
C THR A 50 -11.51 7.75 -1.32
N ASP A 51 -11.25 8.13 -2.58
CA ASP A 51 -11.74 7.41 -3.76
C ASP A 51 -10.83 6.23 -4.13
N LEU A 52 -9.60 6.21 -3.60
CA LEU A 52 -8.58 5.21 -3.94
C LEU A 52 -8.25 4.25 -2.80
N SER A 53 -8.58 4.60 -1.56
CA SER A 53 -8.23 3.80 -0.39
C SER A 53 -9.25 3.93 0.74
N ALA A 54 -9.53 2.80 1.42
CA ALA A 54 -10.51 2.69 2.49
C ALA A 54 -10.14 1.56 3.46
N ASP A 55 -10.96 1.37 4.50
CA ASP A 55 -10.90 0.25 5.46
C ASP A 55 -9.54 0.07 6.17
N PHE A 56 -9.04 1.14 6.78
CA PHE A 56 -7.81 1.12 7.55
C PHE A 56 -7.99 0.45 8.92
N TRP A 57 -7.22 -0.61 9.18
CA TRP A 57 -7.24 -1.35 10.44
C TRP A 57 -5.86 -1.39 11.12
N THR A 58 -5.87 -1.46 12.45
CA THR A 58 -4.68 -1.76 13.25
C THR A 58 -4.94 -2.93 14.17
N ILE A 59 -3.99 -3.86 14.28
CA ILE A 59 -4.01 -4.95 15.25
C ILE A 59 -3.02 -4.60 16.36
N ARG A 60 -3.44 -4.70 17.61
CA ARG A 60 -2.61 -4.44 18.80
C ARG A 60 -2.78 -5.59 19.77
N ILE A 61 -1.66 -6.10 20.29
CA ILE A 61 -1.67 -7.01 21.43
C ILE A 61 -1.60 -6.14 22.68
N VAL A 62 -2.55 -6.31 23.60
CA VAL A 62 -2.57 -5.59 24.88
C VAL A 62 -2.02 -6.52 25.95
N GLN A 63 -1.12 -5.99 26.79
CA GLN A 63 -0.58 -6.68 27.97
C GLN A 63 -1.41 -6.35 29.21
#